data_AF-A0A6A4IPN5-F1
#
_entry.id   AF-A0A6A4IPN5-F1
#
_cell.length_a   1.000
_cell.length_b   1.000
_cell.length_c   1.000
_cell.angle_alpha   90.00
_cell.angle_beta   90.00
_cell.angle_gamma   90.00
#
_symmetry.space_group_name_H-M   'P 1'
#
loop_
_entity.id
_entity.type
_entity.pdbx_description
1 polymer ?
#
loop_
_entity_poly.entity_id
_entity_poly.type
_entity_poly.pdbx_seq_one_letter_code
_entity_poly.pdbx_strand_id
1 'polypeptide(L)' 'MAKSKNHTNHNQNKKAHKNGIKKPKSNRTRSLKGIDAKFRRNARFALAGSNKARLEQKAES' A
#
# COMPACT_ATOMS: atom_id res chain seq x y z
N MET A 1 -38.02 35.26 1.13
CA MET A 1 -36.93 34.25 1.09
C MET A 1 -37.44 33.02 0.36
N ALA A 2 -36.95 32.73 -0.84
CA ALA A 2 -37.35 31.53 -1.58
C ALA A 2 -36.51 30.33 -1.11
N LYS A 3 -37.16 29.19 -0.86
CA LYS A 3 -36.47 27.95 -0.45
C LYS A 3 -35.70 27.37 -1.64
N SER A 4 -34.42 27.02 -1.44
CA SER A 4 -33.57 26.34 -2.42
C SER A 4 -33.58 24.82 -2.25
N LYS A 5 -32.95 24.10 -3.18
CA LYS A 5 -32.78 22.64 -3.08
C LYS A 5 -31.80 22.29 -1.94
N ASN A 6 -32.19 21.37 -1.08
CA ASN A 6 -31.42 20.99 0.11
C ASN A 6 -30.26 20.01 -0.17
N HIS A 7 -30.36 19.16 -1.21
CA HIS A 7 -29.30 18.19 -1.55
C HIS A 7 -29.40 17.71 -3.01
N THR A 8 -28.27 17.39 -3.65
CA THR A 8 -28.22 16.72 -4.96
C THR A 8 -26.95 15.89 -5.17
N ASN A 9 -27.10 14.70 -5.75
CA ASN A 9 -26.01 13.82 -6.18
C ASN A 9 -25.83 13.80 -7.71
N HIS A 10 -26.56 14.66 -8.45
CA HIS A 10 -26.74 14.54 -9.91
C HIS A 10 -25.42 14.51 -10.72
N ASN A 11 -24.43 15.32 -10.35
CA ASN A 11 -23.17 15.44 -11.09
C ASN A 11 -21.97 14.75 -10.40
N GLN A 12 -22.18 14.03 -9.29
CA GLN A 12 -21.03 13.46 -8.56
C GLN A 12 -20.41 12.30 -9.34
N ASN A 13 -21.22 11.41 -9.90
CA ASN A 13 -20.72 10.29 -10.72
C ASN A 13 -19.95 10.80 -11.93
N LYS A 14 -20.49 11.79 -12.67
CA LYS A 14 -19.80 12.38 -13.83
C LYS A 14 -18.44 12.97 -13.44
N LYS A 15 -18.33 13.64 -12.28
CA LYS A 15 -17.04 14.15 -11.77
C LYS A 15 -16.09 13.03 -11.36
N ALA A 16 -16.58 12.01 -10.64
CA ALA A 16 -15.77 10.87 -10.20
C ALA A 16 -15.18 10.09 -11.39
N HIS A 17 -15.93 9.99 -12.48
CA HIS A 17 -15.50 9.28 -13.69
C HIS A 17 -14.68 10.14 -14.66
N LYS A 18 -14.63 11.47 -14.53
CA LYS A 18 -13.85 12.36 -15.43
C LYS A 18 -12.36 11.95 -15.51
N ASN A 19 -11.77 11.61 -14.36
CA ASN A 19 -10.39 11.11 -14.26
C ASN A 19 -10.34 9.59 -13.95
N GLY A 20 -11.51 8.95 -13.90
CA GLY A 20 -11.71 7.58 -13.46
C GLY A 20 -11.50 7.35 -11.97
N ILE A 21 -12.19 6.33 -11.44
CA ILE A 21 -11.98 5.84 -10.08
C ILE A 21 -10.69 5.03 -10.05
N LYS A 22 -9.63 5.59 -9.45
CA LYS A 22 -8.33 4.93 -9.38
C LYS A 22 -8.35 3.79 -8.36
N LYS A 23 -7.85 2.63 -8.77
CA LYS A 23 -7.63 1.49 -7.86
C LYS A 23 -6.38 1.72 -7.01
N PRO A 24 -6.26 1.09 -5.82
CA PRO A 24 -5.03 1.09 -5.05
C PRO A 24 -3.85 0.59 -5.92
N LYS A 25 -2.70 1.26 -5.81
CA LYS A 25 -1.51 0.85 -6.55
C LYS A 25 -0.99 -0.48 -6.01
N SER A 26 -0.75 -1.45 -6.89
CA SER A 26 -0.03 -2.68 -6.55
C SER A 26 1.48 -2.43 -6.67
N ASN A 27 2.24 -2.83 -5.66
CA ASN A 27 3.70 -2.78 -5.66
C ASN A 27 4.25 -4.21 -5.49
N ARG A 28 5.50 -4.45 -5.90
CA ARG A 28 6.17 -5.76 -5.75
C ARG A 28 6.14 -6.27 -4.31
N THR A 29 6.27 -5.37 -3.34
CA THR A 29 6.20 -5.68 -1.91
C THR A 29 5.06 -4.93 -1.25
N ARG A 30 4.32 -5.62 -0.38
CA ARG A 30 3.21 -5.05 0.40
C ARG A 30 3.73 -4.52 1.73
N SER A 31 3.00 -3.58 2.32
CA SER A 31 3.25 -3.14 3.70
C SER A 31 2.97 -4.28 4.69
N LEU A 32 3.84 -4.45 5.68
CA LEU A 32 3.64 -5.37 6.81
C LEU A 32 2.92 -4.68 8.00
N LYS A 33 2.34 -3.50 7.80
CA LYS A 33 1.59 -2.79 8.84
C LYS A 33 0.34 -3.59 9.21
N GLY A 34 0.16 -3.86 10.50
CA GLY A 34 -0.98 -4.64 11.02
C GLY A 34 -0.78 -6.16 11.03
N ILE A 35 0.38 -6.66 10.59
CA ILE A 35 0.73 -8.07 10.72
C ILE A 35 1.25 -8.34 12.15
N ASP A 36 1.09 -9.58 12.61
CA ASP A 36 1.57 -10.06 13.89
C ASP A 36 3.02 -9.61 14.19
N ALA A 37 3.20 -9.09 15.40
CA ALA A 37 4.47 -8.54 15.85
C ALA A 37 5.56 -9.61 15.98
N LYS A 38 5.20 -10.86 16.34
CA LYS A 38 6.17 -11.96 16.47
C LYS A 38 6.69 -12.36 15.09
N PHE A 39 5.80 -12.55 14.11
CA PHE A 39 6.18 -12.80 12.72
C PHE A 39 7.07 -11.69 12.17
N ARG A 40 6.68 -10.42 12.35
CA ARG A 40 7.44 -9.28 11.83
C ARG A 40 8.83 -9.19 12.45
N ARG A 41 8.97 -9.49 13.75
CA ARG A 41 10.28 -9.53 14.43
C ARG A 41 11.15 -10.65 13.87
N ASN A 42 10.59 -11.85 13.71
CA ASN A 42 11.31 -13.00 13.15
C ASN A 42 11.77 -12.75 11.71
N ALA A 43 10.88 -12.26 10.85
CA ALA A 43 11.20 -11.95 9.45
C ALA A 43 12.33 -10.93 9.31
N ARG A 44 12.41 -9.95 10.22
CA ARG A 44 13.52 -8.97 10.25
C ARG A 44 14.87 -9.64 10.53
N PHE A 45 14.94 -10.52 11.52
CA PHE A 45 16.18 -11.22 11.86
C PHE A 45 16.60 -12.21 10.77
N ALA A 46 15.65 -12.96 10.20
CA ALA A 46 15.90 -13.85 9.07
C ALA A 46 16.49 -13.10 7.87
N LEU A 47 15.89 -11.95 7.50
CA LEU A 47 16.38 -11.13 6.39
C LEU A 47 17.79 -10.58 6.63
N ALA A 48 18.12 -10.20 7.88
CA ALA A 48 19.46 -9.76 8.23
C ALA A 48 20.49 -10.88 8.03
N GLY A 49 20.18 -12.10 8.49
CA GLY A 49 21.03 -13.28 8.30
C GLY A 49 21.23 -13.62 6.81
N SER A 50 20.15 -13.67 6.03
CA SER A 50 20.23 -13.94 4.59
C SER A 50 21.05 -12.90 3.83
N ASN A 51 20.96 -11.62 4.21
CA ASN A 51 21.76 -10.57 3.60
C ASN A 51 23.25 -10.72 3.90
N LYS A 52 23.61 -11.10 5.14
CA LYS A 52 25.00 -11.35 5.53
C LYS A 52 25.60 -12.49 4.70
N ALA A 53 24.94 -13.65 4.68
CA ALA A 53 25.39 -14.81 3.90
C ALA A 53 25.56 -14.50 2.40
N ARG A 54 24.61 -13.73 1.83
CA ARG A 54 24.69 -13.29 0.43
C ARG A 54 25.87 -12.34 0.18
N LEU A 55 26.26 -11.52 1.16
CA LEU A 55 27.40 -10.62 1.02
C LEU A 55 28.72 -11.39 1.09
N GLU A 56 28.81 -12.38 2.00
CA GLU A 56 29.97 -13.27 2.11
C GLU A 56 30.19 -14.05 0.81
N GLN A 57 29.13 -14.68 0.26
CA GLN A 57 29.18 -15.37 -1.03
C GLN A 57 29.64 -14.47 -2.19
N LYS A 58 29.24 -13.19 -2.17
CA LYS A 58 29.65 -12.21 -3.19
C LYS A 58 31.09 -11.72 -3.02
N ALA A 59 31.64 -11.80 -1.82
CA ALA A 59 33.04 -11.45 -1.57
C ALA A 59 33.98 -12.62 -1.89
N GLU A 60 33.48 -13.86 -1.79
CA GLU A 60 34.18 -15.08 -2.16
C GLU A 60 34.21 -15.31 -3.69
N SER A 61 33.22 -14.80 -4.42
CA SER A 61 33.14 -14.84 -5.89
C SER A 61 33.92 -13.71 -6.56
#